data_AF-A0A1I4DJV5-F1
#
_entry.id   AF-A0A1I4DJV5-F1
#
_cell.length_a   1.000
_cell.length_b   1.000
_cell.length_c   1.000
_cell.angle_alpha   90.00
_cell.angle_beta   90.00
_cell.angle_gamma   90.00
#
_symmetry.space_group_name_H-M   'P 1'
#
loop_
_entity.id
_entity.type
_entity.pdbx_description
1 polymer ?
#
loop_
_entity_poly.entity_id
_entity_poly.type
_entity_poly.pdbx_seq_one_letter_code
_entity_poly.pdbx_strand_id
1 'polypeptide(L)'
;MLHRPVAGPDVMRGQFEHLLDAGESPRISLQVLPYAALNVLGLLGSFTVADLPRGNRPVAYIDSQSMDDRVSDRSHDMRNLAFRYDTIRADALSRRESLSLIKETMRRWTA
;
A
#
# COMPACT_ATOMS: atom_id res chain seq x y z
N MET A 1 -5.70 -2.06 -5.95
CA MET A 1 -5.84 -2.73 -7.27
C MET A 1 -6.08 -1.64 -8.31
N LEU A 2 -5.19 -1.39 -9.28
CA LEU A 2 -5.29 -0.20 -10.17
C LEU A 2 -6.24 -0.40 -11.37
N HIS A 3 -6.53 -1.65 -11.75
CA HIS A 3 -7.30 -1.96 -12.97
C HIS A 3 -8.74 -2.40 -12.69
N ARG A 4 -9.16 -2.45 -11.42
CA ARG A 4 -10.49 -2.90 -11.06
C ARG A 4 -11.46 -1.70 -11.13
N PRO A 5 -12.50 -1.74 -11.99
CA PRO A 5 -13.53 -0.70 -11.99
C PRO A 5 -14.33 -0.81 -10.69
N VAL A 6 -14.20 0.20 -9.83
CA VAL A 6 -15.01 0.31 -8.60
C VAL A 6 -15.94 1.53 -8.62
N ALA A 7 -15.72 2.45 -9.56
CA ALA A 7 -16.52 3.65 -9.80
C ALA A 7 -16.45 4.03 -11.30
N GLY A 8 -17.19 5.09 -11.68
CA GLY A 8 -17.16 5.61 -13.05
C GLY A 8 -15.81 6.21 -13.45
N PRO A 9 -15.56 6.43 -14.77
CA PRO A 9 -14.26 6.88 -15.29
C PRO A 9 -13.73 8.15 -14.65
N ASP A 10 -14.58 9.15 -14.40
CA ASP A 10 -14.19 10.43 -13.79
C ASP A 10 -13.69 10.24 -12.35
N VAL A 11 -14.38 9.41 -11.57
CA VAL A 11 -13.98 9.10 -10.19
C VAL A 11 -12.68 8.32 -10.18
N MET A 12 -12.54 7.33 -11.05
CA MET A 12 -11.29 6.55 -11.16
C MET A 12 -10.12 7.45 -11.53
N ARG A 13 -10.30 8.36 -12.50
CA ARG A 13 -9.27 9.33 -12.89
C ARG A 13 -8.87 10.23 -11.71
N GLY A 14 -9.85 10.83 -11.03
CA GLY A 14 -9.58 11.70 -9.88
C GLY A 14 -8.83 10.99 -8.74
N GLN A 15 -9.10 9.70 -8.51
CA GLN A 15 -8.34 8.90 -7.54
C GLN A 15 -6.86 8.76 -7.94
N PHE A 16 -6.54 8.54 -9.22
CA PHE A 16 -5.15 8.46 -9.66
C PHE A 16 -4.46 9.82 -9.64
N GLU A 17 -5.15 10.90 -10.01
CA GLU A 17 -4.62 12.27 -9.90
C GLU A 17 -4.22 12.58 -8.45
N HIS A 18 -5.11 12.30 -7.50
CA HIS A 18 -4.81 12.50 -6.08
C HIS A 18 -3.61 11.66 -5.60
N LEU A 19 -3.48 10.40 -6.06
CA LEU A 19 -2.34 9.56 -5.71
C LEU A 19 -1.03 10.08 -6.30
N LEU A 20 -1.05 10.63 -7.52
CA LEU A 20 0.12 11.23 -8.16
C LEU A 20 0.55 12.49 -7.41
N ASP A 21 -0.39 13.38 -7.08
CA ASP A 21 -0.13 14.60 -6.32
C ASP A 21 0.43 14.29 -4.92
N ALA A 22 -0.18 13.34 -4.21
CA ALA A 22 0.33 12.86 -2.92
C ALA A 22 1.75 12.28 -3.05
N GLY A 23 2.01 11.60 -4.17
CA GLY A 23 3.31 11.04 -4.53
C GLY A 23 4.40 12.07 -4.82
N GLU A 24 4.11 13.36 -4.90
CA GLU A 24 5.12 14.43 -4.99
C GLU A 24 5.72 14.78 -3.62
N SER A 25 4.98 14.51 -2.53
CA SER A 25 5.44 14.79 -1.17
C SER A 25 6.64 13.93 -0.80
N PRO A 26 7.69 14.49 -0.15
CA PRO A 26 8.80 13.70 0.37
C PRO A 26 8.38 12.84 1.58
N ARG A 27 7.21 13.11 2.18
CA ARG A 27 6.67 12.36 3.33
C ARG A 27 5.87 11.13 2.92
N ILE A 28 5.60 10.97 1.63
CA ILE A 28 4.77 9.89 1.09
C ILE A 28 5.63 9.09 0.11
N SER A 29 5.61 7.76 0.25
CA SER A 29 6.21 6.84 -0.70
C SER A 29 5.13 5.94 -1.25
N LEU A 30 4.85 6.07 -2.54
CA LEU A 30 3.86 5.28 -3.24
C LEU A 30 4.56 4.19 -4.05
N GLN A 31 4.21 2.93 -3.78
CA GLN A 31 4.76 1.78 -4.48
C GLN A 31 3.63 0.88 -4.95
N VAL A 32 3.80 0.31 -6.15
CA VAL A 32 2.88 -0.65 -6.75
C VAL A 32 3.55 -2.01 -6.76
N LEU A 33 2.90 -2.99 -6.13
CA LEU A 33 3.24 -4.39 -6.28
C LEU A 33 2.61 -4.92 -7.59
N PRO A 34 3.40 -5.28 -8.61
CA PRO A 34 2.86 -5.75 -9.88
C PRO A 34 2.35 -7.19 -9.74
N TYR A 35 1.35 -7.60 -10.53
CA TYR A 35 0.84 -8.98 -10.49
C TYR A 35 1.91 -10.03 -10.79
N ALA A 36 2.89 -9.69 -11.64
CA ALA A 36 4.00 -10.57 -11.99
C ALA A 36 4.92 -10.92 -10.81
N ALA A 37 4.86 -10.17 -9.70
CA ALA A 37 5.61 -10.46 -8.50
C ALA A 37 5.16 -11.77 -7.81
N LEU A 38 3.93 -12.24 -8.07
CA LEU A 38 3.35 -13.46 -7.47
C LEU A 38 3.47 -13.50 -5.93
N ASN A 39 3.56 -12.34 -5.29
CA ASN A 39 3.78 -12.22 -3.86
C ASN A 39 2.48 -12.48 -3.09
N VAL A 40 2.42 -13.65 -2.45
CA VAL A 40 1.25 -14.08 -1.65
C VAL A 40 1.12 -13.31 -0.34
N LEU A 41 2.21 -12.75 0.17
CA LEU A 41 2.18 -11.99 1.42
C LEU A 41 1.42 -10.69 1.27
N GLY A 42 1.40 -10.06 0.09
CA GLY A 42 0.54 -8.90 -0.18
C GLY A 42 -0.96 -9.19 -0.05
N LEU A 43 -1.37 -10.46 -0.08
CA LEU A 43 -2.77 -10.87 -0.09
C LEU A 43 -3.35 -11.15 1.30
N LEU A 44 -2.53 -11.26 2.36
CA LEU A 44 -2.99 -11.60 3.72
C LEU A 44 -3.62 -10.41 4.49
N GLY A 45 -4.29 -9.49 3.80
CA GLY A 45 -4.95 -8.31 4.40
C GLY A 45 -4.05 -7.08 4.56
N SER A 46 -4.67 -5.93 4.83
CA SER A 46 -3.97 -4.66 4.99
C SER A 46 -3.40 -4.50 6.41
N PHE A 47 -2.37 -3.68 6.57
CA PHE A 47 -1.86 -3.33 7.88
C PHE A 47 -1.18 -1.97 7.85
N THR A 48 -1.12 -1.32 9.00
CA THR A 48 -0.42 -0.05 9.21
C THR A 48 0.50 -0.21 10.39
N VAL A 49 1.77 0.19 10.26
CA VAL A 49 2.74 0.24 11.35
C VAL A 49 3.04 1.71 11.65
N ALA A 50 3.00 2.07 12.93
CA ALA A 50 3.36 3.39 13.41
C ALA A 50 4.56 3.28 14.36
N ASP A 51 5.68 3.87 13.95
CA ASP A 51 6.79 4.15 14.85
C ASP A 51 6.45 5.35 15.73
N LEU A 52 6.53 5.16 17.04
CA LEU A 52 6.14 6.16 18.01
C LEU A 52 7.38 6.93 18.54
N PRO A 53 7.24 8.24 18.82
CA PRO A 53 8.35 9.04 19.31
C PRO A 53 8.77 8.62 20.73
N ARG A 54 9.98 9.05 21.12
CA ARG A 54 10.51 8.94 22.50
C ARG A 54 10.68 7.51 23.04
N GLY A 55 11.03 6.55 22.18
CA GLY A 55 11.33 5.18 22.59
C GLY A 55 10.10 4.35 22.96
N ASN A 56 8.90 4.86 22.64
CA ASN A 56 7.67 4.08 22.73
C ASN A 56 7.74 2.90 21.74
N ARG A 57 7.09 1.79 22.10
CA ARG A 57 7.03 0.62 21.23
C ARG A 57 6.23 0.95 19.96
N PRO A 58 6.67 0.47 18.78
CA PRO A 58 5.86 0.58 17.58
C PRO A 58 4.54 -0.15 17.78
N VAL A 59 3.49 0.40 17.19
CA VAL A 59 2.15 -0.19 17.21
C VAL A 59 1.73 -0.50 15.79
N ALA A 60 1.01 -1.60 15.59
CA ALA A 60 0.41 -1.89 14.31
C ALA A 60 -1.11 -2.04 14.41
N TYR A 61 -1.78 -1.53 13.40
CA TYR A 61 -3.16 -1.87 13.08
C TYR A 61 -3.15 -2.98 12.04
N ILE A 62 -3.85 -4.08 12.33
CA ILE A 62 -3.96 -5.22 11.43
C ILE A 62 -5.44 -5.36 11.06
N ASP A 63 -5.72 -5.16 9.79
CA ASP A 63 -7.02 -5.36 9.18
C ASP A 63 -7.13 -6.83 8.74
N SER A 64 -8.07 -7.56 9.37
CA SER A 64 -8.23 -8.99 9.14
C SER A 64 -9.62 -9.27 8.58
N GLN A 65 -9.68 -9.93 7.42
CA GLN A 65 -10.97 -10.34 6.85
C GLN A 65 -11.63 -11.49 7.64
N SER A 66 -10.87 -12.21 8.46
CA SER A 66 -11.31 -13.46 9.12
C SER A 66 -11.37 -13.35 10.65
N MET A 67 -10.85 -12.26 11.21
CA MET A 67 -10.82 -11.98 12.64
C MET A 67 -11.14 -10.51 12.87
N ASP A 68 -11.49 -10.14 14.10
CA ASP A 68 -11.64 -8.71 14.41
C ASP A 68 -10.34 -7.96 14.15
N ASP A 69 -10.50 -6.76 13.59
CA ASP A 69 -9.44 -5.77 13.46
C ASP A 69 -8.80 -5.52 14.82
N ARG A 70 -7.48 -5.50 14.85
CA ARG A 70 -6.75 -5.38 16.12
C ARG A 70 -5.58 -4.41 16.03
N VAL A 71 -5.37 -3.70 17.15
CA VAL A 71 -4.14 -2.98 17.43
C VAL A 71 -3.22 -3.89 18.25
N SER A 72 -1.96 -4.02 17.84
CA SER A 72 -0.97 -4.83 18.56
C SER A 72 0.37 -4.10 18.67
N ASP A 73 1.00 -4.20 19.83
CA ASP A 73 2.39 -3.79 20.11
C ASP A 73 3.27 -5.00 20.48
N ARG A 74 2.73 -6.23 20.30
CA ARG A 74 3.41 -7.47 20.67
C ARG A 74 4.60 -7.68 19.76
N SER A 75 5.77 -7.97 20.34
CA SER A 75 7.02 -8.11 19.58
C SER A 75 6.98 -9.19 18.50
N HIS A 76 6.21 -10.26 18.70
CA HIS A 76 5.99 -11.29 17.68
C HIS A 76 5.26 -10.74 16.46
N ASP A 77 4.16 -10.01 16.69
CA ASP A 77 3.34 -9.44 15.61
C ASP A 77 4.14 -8.37 14.85
N MET A 78 4.91 -7.54 15.56
CA MET A 78 5.77 -6.53 14.94
C MET A 78 6.84 -7.14 14.05
N ARG A 79 7.50 -8.22 14.49
CA ARG A 79 8.50 -8.92 13.66
C ARG A 79 7.88 -9.53 12.41
N ASN A 80 6.71 -10.15 12.54
CA ASN A 80 6.03 -10.75 11.39
C ASN A 80 5.58 -9.70 10.38
N LEU A 81 5.03 -8.57 10.84
CA LEU A 81 4.64 -7.47 9.95
C LEU A 81 5.84 -6.80 9.29
N ALA A 82 6.96 -6.63 10.01
CA ALA A 82 8.19 -6.11 9.43
C ALA A 82 8.71 -7.01 8.30
N PHE A 83 8.82 -8.33 8.55
CA PHE A 83 9.20 -9.30 7.53
C PHE A 83 8.26 -9.26 6.31
N ARG A 84 6.96 -9.16 6.57
CA ARG A 84 5.93 -9.08 5.53
C ARG A 84 6.07 -7.80 4.71
N TYR A 85 6.25 -6.65 5.37
CA TYR A 85 6.48 -5.35 4.74
C TYR A 85 7.73 -5.38 3.86
N ASP A 86 8.86 -5.86 4.38
CA ASP A 86 10.12 -5.90 3.66
C ASP A 86 10.03 -6.79 2.41
N THR A 87 9.35 -7.94 2.53
CA THR A 87 9.14 -8.85 1.40
C THR A 87 8.25 -8.21 0.33
N ILE A 88 7.12 -7.60 0.71
CA ILE A 88 6.24 -6.89 -0.23
C ILE A 88 6.99 -5.74 -0.91
N ARG A 89 7.79 -5.00 -0.14
CA ARG A 89 8.55 -3.85 -0.64
C ARG A 89 9.67 -4.25 -1.59
N ALA A 90 10.34 -5.38 -1.35
CA ALA A 90 11.40 -5.90 -2.21
C ALA A 90 10.89 -6.27 -3.61
N ASP A 91 9.66 -6.80 -3.69
CA ASP A 91 9.02 -7.18 -4.97
C ASP A 91 8.22 -6.05 -5.62
N ALA A 92 7.98 -4.96 -4.89
CA ALA A 92 7.28 -3.80 -5.42
C ALA A 92 8.16 -3.00 -6.38
N LEU A 93 7.51 -2.35 -7.36
CA LEU A 93 8.19 -1.43 -8.25
C LEU A 93 8.85 -0.28 -7.46
N SER A 94 9.90 0.31 -8.02
CA SER A 94 10.46 1.53 -7.47
C SER A 94 9.42 2.66 -7.43
N ARG A 95 9.64 3.69 -6.60
CA ARG A 95 8.76 4.88 -6.54
C ARG A 95 8.50 5.46 -7.93
N ARG A 96 9.56 5.61 -8.74
CA ARG A 96 9.47 6.18 -10.09
C ARG A 96 8.62 5.31 -11.01
N GLU A 97 8.89 4.01 -11.06
CA GLU A 97 8.13 3.07 -11.90
C GLU A 97 6.67 2.96 -11.46
N SER A 98 6.41 3.02 -10.15
CA SER A 98 5.07 3.02 -9.58
C SER A 98 4.27 4.24 -10.03
N LEU A 99 4.85 5.44 -9.93
CA LEU A 99 4.20 6.68 -10.41
C LEU A 99 3.98 6.65 -11.92
N SER A 100 4.95 6.13 -12.69
CA SER A 100 4.80 5.94 -14.14
C SER A 100 3.63 4.99 -14.47
N LEU A 101 3.52 3.86 -13.77
CA LEU A 101 2.45 2.88 -13.98
C LEU A 101 1.08 3.45 -13.58
N ILE A 102 1.00 4.22 -12.50
CA ILE A 102 -0.23 4.90 -12.09
C ILE A 102 -0.66 5.90 -13.16
N LYS A 103 0.26 6.74 -13.64
CA LYS A 103 0.00 7.71 -14.71
C LYS A 103 -0.42 7.04 -16.02
N GLU A 104 0.17 5.89 -16.36
CA GLU A 104 -0.27 5.11 -17.52
C GLU A 104 -1.67 4.54 -17.33
N THR A 105 -1.94 3.96 -16.16
CA THR A 105 -3.24 3.35 -15.86
C THR A 105 -4.35 4.39 -15.88
N MET A 106 -4.09 5.59 -15.35
CA MET A 106 -5.03 6.72 -15.36
C MET A 106 -5.51 7.06 -16.78
N ARG A 107 -4.65 7.01 -17.80
CA ARG A 107 -5.01 7.31 -19.20
C ARG A 107 -6.05 6.34 -19.76
N ARG A 108 -6.20 5.15 -19.17
CA ARG A 108 -7.19 4.15 -19.59
C ARG A 108 -8.61 4.47 -19.10
N TRP A 109 -8.74 5.40 -18.15
CA TRP A 109 -10.01 5.86 -17.63
C TRP A 109 -10.42 7.14 -18.38
N THR A 110 -11.08 6.95 -19.52
CA THR A 110 -11.71 8.02 -20.32
C THR A 110 -13.22 8.00 -20.14
N ALA A 111 -13.80 9.19 -19.99
CA ALA A 111 -15.24 9.40 -20.07
C ALA A 111 -15.73 9.17 -21.51
#